data_AF-L8HBS9-F1
#
_entry.id   AF-L8HBS9-F1
#
_cell.length_a   1.000
_cell.length_b   1.000
_cell.length_c   1.000
_cell.angle_alpha   90.00
_cell.angle_beta   90.00
_cell.angle_gamma   90.00
#
_symmetry.space_group_name_H-M   'P 1'
#
loop_
_entity.id
_entity.type
_entity.pdbx_description
1 polymer ?
#
loop_
_entity_poly.entity_id
_entity_poly.type
_entity_poly.pdbx_seq_one_letter_code
_entity_poly.pdbx_strand_id
1 'polypeptide(L)'
;MKAATKKALPKAKWMWHGDDGWHAYDEKLSDKIEKAFQDEKDEYKVDDERFVDLKKFLQRRYDDRKKRRGVKRIPPPFFEDQVVMCLLPAKAKKTVEDKVKEYGGLVAAALNKQCTMLVLSEKDASGKYATQVAKARKLKVARVKPDYFDKCEEEEKLVDRSAYLIKTEEDEEEEEEEEEEEVKPPKAKAKAADDSDTMQVDPKSKKRKADSLGDEEDDATTATAATSSTTTASAATKKAKTELTTW
;
A
#
# COMPACT_ATOMS: atom_id res chain seq x y z
N MET A 1 -11.12 11.24 24.19
CA MET A 1 -10.77 9.97 23.51
C MET A 1 -11.35 10.01 22.10
N LYS A 2 -10.57 9.74 21.04
CA LYS A 2 -11.13 9.60 19.69
C LYS A 2 -11.62 8.16 19.52
N ALA A 3 -12.91 7.97 19.24
CA ALA A 3 -13.41 6.64 18.91
C ALA A 3 -12.79 6.19 17.58
N ALA A 4 -12.19 5.00 17.56
CA ALA A 4 -11.80 4.36 16.32
C ALA A 4 -13.06 3.92 15.58
N THR A 5 -13.51 4.75 14.62
CA THR A 5 -14.56 4.36 13.67
C THR A 5 -14.08 3.11 12.95
N LYS A 6 -14.77 1.98 13.20
CA LYS A 6 -14.47 0.71 12.54
C LYS A 6 -14.62 0.89 11.02
N LYS A 7 -13.50 1.04 10.31
CA LYS A 7 -13.47 1.07 8.84
C LYS A 7 -14.16 -0.22 8.38
N ALA A 8 -15.20 -0.09 7.55
CA ALA A 8 -15.87 -1.27 6.99
C ALA A 8 -14.85 -2.10 6.20
N LEU A 9 -14.93 -3.42 6.25
CA LEU A 9 -14.00 -4.26 5.48
C LEU A 9 -14.11 -3.92 3.99
N PRO A 10 -12.98 -3.77 3.28
CA PRO A 10 -13.00 -3.52 1.85
C PRO A 10 -13.70 -4.68 1.12
N LYS A 11 -14.52 -4.33 0.13
CA LYS A 11 -15.35 -5.26 -0.64
C LYS A 11 -14.93 -5.29 -2.10
N ALA A 12 -15.10 -6.45 -2.73
CA ALA A 12 -14.98 -6.56 -4.18
C ALA A 12 -16.02 -5.69 -4.90
N LYS A 13 -15.61 -5.03 -5.98
CA LYS A 13 -16.45 -4.11 -6.75
C LYS A 13 -16.60 -4.57 -8.18
N TRP A 14 -17.81 -5.00 -8.53
CA TRP A 14 -18.16 -5.40 -9.89
C TRP A 14 -18.54 -4.19 -10.74
N MET A 15 -18.08 -4.17 -11.99
CA MET A 15 -18.35 -3.13 -12.96
C MET A 15 -18.75 -3.71 -14.31
N TRP A 16 -19.57 -2.99 -15.07
CA TRP A 16 -19.98 -3.33 -16.43
C TRP A 16 -19.65 -2.20 -17.41
N HIS A 17 -19.40 -2.55 -18.66
CA HIS A 17 -19.06 -1.61 -19.73
C HIS A 17 -20.33 -1.15 -20.42
N GLY A 18 -20.73 0.08 -20.17
CA GLY A 18 -21.76 0.79 -20.91
C GLY A 18 -21.19 1.52 -22.11
N ASP A 19 -21.99 2.42 -22.67
CA ASP A 19 -21.65 3.18 -23.86
C ASP A 19 -20.72 4.38 -23.49
N ASP A 20 -20.87 4.91 -22.27
CA ASP A 20 -20.01 5.95 -21.66
C ASP A 20 -18.82 5.39 -20.85
N GLY A 21 -18.56 4.07 -20.91
CA GLY A 21 -17.42 3.41 -20.26
C GLY A 21 -17.77 2.47 -19.10
N TRP A 22 -16.94 2.44 -18.04
CA TRP A 22 -17.11 1.48 -16.93
C TRP A 22 -18.00 2.03 -15.81
N HIS A 23 -19.19 1.46 -15.65
CA HIS A 23 -20.12 1.77 -14.57
C HIS A 23 -20.05 0.69 -13.48
N ALA A 24 -20.21 1.07 -12.20
CA ALA A 24 -20.34 0.09 -11.12
C ALA A 24 -21.74 -0.56 -11.14
N TYR A 25 -21.84 -1.78 -10.60
CA TYR A 25 -23.11 -2.29 -10.08
C TYR A 25 -23.39 -1.71 -8.69
N ASP A 26 -24.67 -1.69 -8.28
CA ASP A 26 -25.05 -1.33 -6.91
C ASP A 26 -24.35 -2.23 -5.89
N GLU A 27 -24.01 -1.72 -4.71
CA GLU A 27 -23.29 -2.48 -3.67
C GLU A 27 -23.99 -3.80 -3.31
N LYS A 28 -25.31 -3.76 -3.14
CA LYS A 28 -26.16 -4.93 -2.83
C LYS A 28 -26.27 -5.94 -3.97
N LEU A 29 -25.86 -5.56 -5.19
CA LEU A 29 -25.79 -6.43 -6.36
C LEU A 29 -24.36 -6.95 -6.54
N SER A 30 -23.35 -6.08 -6.38
CA SER A 30 -21.93 -6.43 -6.30
C SER A 30 -21.69 -7.53 -5.26
N ASP A 31 -22.23 -7.39 -4.05
CA ASP A 31 -22.17 -8.40 -2.98
C ASP A 31 -22.72 -9.78 -3.40
N LYS A 32 -23.77 -9.81 -4.25
CA LYS A 32 -24.43 -11.05 -4.69
C LYS A 32 -23.73 -11.68 -5.89
N ILE A 33 -23.23 -10.86 -6.81
CA ILE A 33 -22.40 -11.31 -7.94
C ILE A 33 -21.08 -11.88 -7.38
N GLU A 34 -20.48 -11.19 -6.42
CA GLU A 34 -19.28 -11.67 -5.71
C GLU A 34 -19.53 -12.99 -4.99
N LYS A 35 -20.61 -13.09 -4.19
CA LYS A 35 -20.97 -14.37 -3.58
C LYS A 35 -21.21 -15.46 -4.63
N ALA A 36 -21.85 -15.16 -5.76
CA ALA A 36 -22.06 -16.15 -6.80
C ALA A 36 -20.76 -16.59 -7.50
N PHE A 37 -19.79 -15.69 -7.63
CA PHE A 37 -18.44 -15.98 -8.12
C PHE A 37 -17.66 -16.87 -7.14
N GLN A 38 -17.73 -16.56 -5.84
CA GLN A 38 -17.09 -17.35 -4.78
C GLN A 38 -17.81 -18.69 -4.49
N ASP A 39 -19.10 -18.80 -4.82
CA ASP A 39 -19.85 -20.07 -4.92
C ASP A 39 -19.56 -20.85 -6.25
N GLU A 40 -18.52 -20.46 -7.01
CA GLU A 40 -18.08 -21.03 -8.31
C GLU A 40 -19.15 -21.11 -9.45
N LYS A 41 -20.17 -20.25 -9.42
CA LYS A 41 -21.30 -20.34 -10.38
C LYS A 41 -20.93 -19.87 -11.79
N ASP A 42 -21.49 -20.53 -12.80
CA ASP A 42 -21.37 -20.16 -14.21
C ASP A 42 -21.98 -18.79 -14.54
N GLU A 43 -23.13 -18.47 -13.94
CA GLU A 43 -23.85 -17.22 -14.20
C GLU A 43 -24.65 -16.71 -12.99
N TYR A 44 -24.89 -15.40 -12.98
CA TYR A 44 -25.73 -14.72 -11.99
C TYR A 44 -26.79 -13.83 -12.67
N LYS A 45 -28.08 -14.05 -12.37
CA LYS A 45 -29.18 -13.20 -12.87
C LYS A 45 -29.17 -11.84 -12.18
N VAL A 46 -29.01 -10.77 -12.95
CA VAL A 46 -29.00 -9.38 -12.46
C VAL A 46 -30.42 -8.84 -12.35
N ASP A 47 -31.23 -9.06 -13.39
CA ASP A 47 -32.62 -8.64 -13.52
C ASP A 47 -33.34 -9.56 -14.52
N ASP A 48 -34.62 -9.28 -14.84
CA ASP A 48 -35.40 -10.11 -15.75
C ASP A 48 -34.98 -10.03 -17.23
N GLU A 49 -34.18 -9.03 -17.62
CA GLU A 49 -33.59 -8.95 -18.96
C GLU A 49 -32.16 -9.52 -19.04
N ARG A 50 -31.39 -9.48 -17.94
CA ARG A 50 -29.92 -9.57 -17.96
C ARG A 50 -29.32 -10.49 -16.90
N PHE A 51 -28.21 -11.13 -17.27
CA PHE A 51 -27.36 -11.93 -16.39
C PHE A 51 -25.87 -11.66 -16.64
N VAL A 52 -25.02 -12.01 -15.68
CA VAL A 52 -23.56 -12.03 -15.83
C VAL A 52 -23.10 -13.46 -16.03
N ASP A 53 -22.48 -13.74 -17.17
CA ASP A 53 -21.68 -14.94 -17.49
C ASP A 53 -20.34 -14.80 -16.75
N LEU A 54 -20.27 -15.37 -15.54
CA LEU A 54 -19.16 -15.19 -14.59
C LEU A 54 -17.87 -15.78 -15.15
N LYS A 55 -17.94 -16.98 -15.75
CA LYS A 55 -16.80 -17.66 -16.39
C LYS A 55 -16.19 -16.90 -17.57
N LYS A 56 -16.91 -15.94 -18.18
CA LYS A 56 -16.42 -15.16 -19.33
C LYS A 56 -16.37 -13.65 -19.06
N PHE A 57 -16.70 -13.22 -17.84
CA PHE A 57 -16.82 -11.81 -17.47
C PHE A 57 -17.64 -10.98 -18.48
N LEU A 58 -18.86 -11.44 -18.80
CA LEU A 58 -19.77 -10.80 -19.75
C LEU A 58 -21.17 -10.64 -19.17
N GLN A 59 -21.71 -9.42 -19.13
CA GLN A 59 -23.14 -9.22 -18.98
C GLN A 59 -23.82 -9.54 -20.32
N ARG A 60 -24.90 -10.32 -20.30
CA ARG A 60 -25.68 -10.72 -21.49
C ARG A 60 -27.16 -10.43 -21.27
N ARG A 61 -27.90 -10.24 -22.37
CA ARG A 61 -29.36 -10.23 -22.37
C ARG A 61 -29.94 -11.63 -22.61
N TYR A 62 -31.12 -11.89 -22.06
CA TYR A 62 -31.87 -13.13 -22.28
C TYR A 62 -32.55 -13.17 -23.66
N ASP A 63 -33.05 -12.05 -24.19
CA ASP A 63 -33.66 -11.98 -25.53
C ASP A 63 -32.65 -12.18 -26.67
N ASP A 64 -31.42 -11.69 -26.48
CA ASP A 64 -30.36 -11.82 -27.48
C ASP A 64 -29.00 -12.00 -26.79
N ARG A 65 -28.51 -13.24 -26.79
CA ARG A 65 -27.20 -13.61 -26.22
C ARG A 65 -26.00 -12.97 -26.96
N LYS A 66 -26.20 -12.34 -28.13
CA LYS A 66 -25.19 -11.53 -28.84
C LYS A 66 -25.06 -10.13 -28.26
N LYS A 67 -26.14 -9.55 -27.68
CA LYS A 67 -26.08 -8.29 -26.91
C LYS A 67 -25.36 -8.56 -25.60
N ARG A 68 -24.05 -8.30 -25.61
CA ARG A 68 -23.14 -8.50 -24.48
C ARG A 68 -22.38 -7.23 -24.15
N ARG A 69 -22.13 -7.00 -22.87
CA ARG A 69 -21.29 -5.93 -22.33
C ARG A 69 -20.15 -6.55 -21.53
N GLY A 70 -18.96 -5.96 -21.60
CA GLY A 70 -17.84 -6.37 -20.76
C GLY A 70 -18.18 -6.22 -19.29
N VAL A 71 -17.76 -7.17 -18.45
CA VAL A 71 -17.80 -7.06 -16.99
C VAL A 71 -16.36 -7.14 -16.49
N LYS A 72 -16.07 -6.53 -15.35
CA LYS A 72 -14.84 -6.76 -14.60
C LYS A 72 -15.14 -6.84 -13.11
N ARG A 73 -14.41 -7.71 -12.43
CA ARG A 73 -14.26 -7.71 -10.98
C ARG A 73 -13.08 -6.82 -10.63
N ILE A 74 -13.22 -5.99 -9.61
CA ILE A 74 -12.10 -5.35 -8.91
C ILE A 74 -12.04 -6.03 -7.53
N PRO A 75 -10.92 -6.65 -7.14
CA PRO A 75 -10.82 -7.33 -5.86
C PRO A 75 -10.96 -6.34 -4.68
N PRO A 76 -11.26 -6.83 -3.46
CA PRO A 76 -11.29 -5.99 -2.27
C PRO A 76 -9.90 -5.39 -1.99
N PRO A 77 -9.76 -4.04 -1.87
CA PRO A 77 -8.45 -3.43 -1.61
C PRO A 77 -8.02 -3.57 -0.14
N PHE A 78 -7.72 -4.80 0.30
CA PHE A 78 -7.33 -5.09 1.69
C PHE A 78 -5.93 -4.60 2.08
N PHE A 79 -5.12 -4.14 1.13
CA PHE A 79 -3.84 -3.47 1.42
C PHE A 79 -3.90 -1.93 1.32
N GLU A 80 -5.07 -1.29 1.15
CA GLU A 80 -5.20 0.18 1.00
C GLU A 80 -4.47 0.99 2.10
N ASP A 81 -4.55 0.57 3.37
CA ASP A 81 -3.87 1.21 4.50
C ASP A 81 -2.43 0.70 4.74
N GLN A 82 -1.89 -0.15 3.85
CA GLN A 82 -0.57 -0.76 4.00
C GLN A 82 0.46 -0.14 3.04
N VAL A 83 1.63 0.15 3.60
CA VAL A 83 2.80 0.65 2.86
C VAL A 83 3.92 -0.36 3.03
N VAL A 84 4.17 -1.14 1.98
CA VAL A 84 5.02 -2.32 1.99
C VAL A 84 6.38 -2.01 1.37
N MET A 85 7.48 -2.41 2.02
CA MET A 85 8.82 -2.39 1.43
C MET A 85 9.32 -3.82 1.18
N CYS A 86 9.74 -4.12 -0.05
CA CYS A 86 10.23 -5.46 -0.42
C CYS A 86 11.77 -5.52 -0.50
N LEU A 87 12.37 -6.28 0.43
CA LEU A 87 13.77 -6.69 0.47
C LEU A 87 13.89 -8.18 0.06
N LEU A 88 13.53 -8.43 -1.21
CA LEU A 88 13.48 -9.75 -1.82
C LEU A 88 14.29 -9.76 -3.14
N PRO A 89 14.76 -10.93 -3.63
CA PRO A 89 15.36 -11.04 -4.95
C PRO A 89 14.38 -10.60 -6.05
N ALA A 90 14.90 -9.98 -7.12
CA ALA A 90 14.12 -9.19 -8.08
C ALA A 90 12.83 -9.86 -8.63
N LYS A 91 12.84 -11.19 -8.83
CA LYS A 91 11.65 -11.95 -9.25
C LYS A 91 10.54 -11.92 -8.17
N ALA A 92 10.84 -12.42 -6.97
CA ALA A 92 9.90 -12.47 -5.84
C ALA A 92 9.50 -11.05 -5.38
N LYS A 93 10.44 -10.09 -5.42
CA LYS A 93 10.16 -8.67 -5.18
C LYS A 93 9.05 -8.18 -6.10
N LYS A 94 9.18 -8.38 -7.42
CA LYS A 94 8.16 -7.96 -8.38
C LYS A 94 6.81 -8.64 -8.10
N THR A 95 6.79 -9.96 -7.86
CA THR A 95 5.56 -10.69 -7.54
C THR A 95 4.82 -10.10 -6.33
N VAL A 96 5.52 -9.86 -5.22
CA VAL A 96 4.90 -9.26 -4.02
C VAL A 96 4.47 -7.81 -4.27
N GLU A 97 5.30 -7.01 -4.96
CA GLU A 97 4.93 -5.63 -5.28
C GLU A 97 3.69 -5.52 -6.16
N ASP A 98 3.55 -6.40 -7.16
CA ASP A 98 2.42 -6.35 -8.09
C ASP A 98 1.13 -6.81 -7.39
N LYS A 99 1.18 -7.86 -6.55
CA LYS A 99 0.07 -8.25 -5.66
C LYS A 99 -0.33 -7.11 -4.71
N VAL A 100 0.63 -6.44 -4.07
CA VAL A 100 0.35 -5.30 -3.17
C VAL A 100 -0.42 -4.19 -3.89
N LYS A 101 0.00 -3.83 -5.11
CA LYS A 101 -0.67 -2.81 -5.93
C LYS A 101 -2.06 -3.24 -6.39
N GLU A 102 -2.25 -4.52 -6.73
CA GLU A 102 -3.54 -5.08 -7.19
C GLU A 102 -4.61 -5.02 -6.09
N TYR A 103 -4.25 -5.35 -4.85
CA TYR A 103 -5.12 -5.19 -3.68
C TYR A 103 -5.02 -3.78 -3.03
N GLY A 104 -4.67 -2.77 -3.82
CA GLY A 104 -4.78 -1.34 -3.49
C GLY A 104 -3.70 -0.75 -2.58
N GLY A 105 -2.69 -1.52 -2.19
CA GLY A 105 -1.62 -1.07 -1.30
C GLY A 105 -0.47 -0.34 -1.98
N LEU A 106 0.33 0.35 -1.17
CA LEU A 106 1.45 1.18 -1.63
C LEU A 106 2.79 0.46 -1.45
N VAL A 107 3.67 0.61 -2.44
CA VAL A 107 5.05 0.09 -2.38
C VAL A 107 6.04 1.21 -2.09
N ALA A 108 6.82 1.07 -1.03
CA ALA A 108 7.87 2.01 -0.67
C ALA A 108 9.24 1.59 -1.23
N ALA A 109 9.90 2.49 -1.95
CA ALA A 109 11.26 2.28 -2.45
C ALA A 109 12.32 2.24 -1.33
N ALA A 110 12.07 2.91 -0.21
CA ALA A 110 12.97 2.98 0.94
C ALA A 110 12.19 3.10 2.27
N LEU A 111 12.75 2.50 3.33
CA LEU A 111 12.11 2.41 4.65
C LEU A 111 11.93 3.79 5.29
N ASN A 112 10.69 4.16 5.56
CA ASN A 112 10.28 5.47 6.05
C ASN A 112 9.20 5.35 7.13
N LYS A 113 8.77 6.47 7.73
CA LYS A 113 7.82 6.49 8.86
C LYS A 113 6.38 6.09 8.51
N GLN A 114 6.05 5.93 7.22
CA GLN A 114 4.73 5.47 6.76
C GLN A 114 4.73 3.97 6.41
N CYS A 115 5.90 3.33 6.27
CA CYS A 115 5.99 1.88 6.05
C CYS A 115 5.32 1.12 7.19
N THR A 116 4.34 0.28 6.87
CA THR A 116 3.65 -0.58 7.85
C THR A 116 4.25 -1.99 7.88
N MET A 117 4.83 -2.44 6.76
CA MET A 117 5.38 -3.78 6.58
C MET A 117 6.71 -3.76 5.83
N LEU A 118 7.66 -4.58 6.29
CA LEU A 118 8.92 -4.89 5.62
C LEU A 118 8.92 -6.38 5.26
N VAL A 119 9.05 -6.70 3.96
CA VAL A 119 9.00 -8.09 3.45
C VAL A 119 10.42 -8.55 3.13
N LEU A 120 10.82 -9.68 3.71
CA LEU A 120 12.14 -10.28 3.55
C LEU A 120 12.10 -11.80 3.77
N SER A 121 13.20 -12.50 3.48
CA SER A 121 13.37 -13.89 3.91
C SER A 121 14.04 -13.93 5.30
N GLU A 122 13.80 -15.00 6.07
CA GLU A 122 14.47 -15.24 7.36
C GLU A 122 16.00 -15.22 7.21
N LYS A 123 16.52 -15.78 6.12
CA LYS A 123 17.96 -15.89 5.84
C LYS A 123 18.62 -14.56 5.50
N ASP A 124 17.84 -13.58 5.05
CA ASP A 124 18.35 -12.23 4.74
C ASP A 124 18.18 -11.26 5.93
N ALA A 125 17.46 -11.65 6.99
CA ALA A 125 17.13 -10.81 8.14
C ALA A 125 18.36 -10.47 9.01
N SER A 126 19.08 -11.48 9.49
CA SER A 126 20.36 -11.34 10.21
C SER A 126 21.56 -11.11 9.28
N GLY A 127 21.35 -11.20 7.96
CA GLY A 127 22.38 -11.09 6.95
C GLY A 127 22.48 -9.70 6.31
N LYS A 128 22.36 -9.66 4.98
CA LYS A 128 22.63 -8.47 4.14
C LYS A 128 21.73 -7.26 4.43
N TYR A 129 20.64 -7.46 5.16
CA TYR A 129 19.66 -6.42 5.48
C TYR A 129 19.54 -6.09 6.97
N ALA A 130 20.49 -6.51 7.82
CA ALA A 130 20.50 -6.24 9.26
C ALA A 130 20.30 -4.74 9.59
N THR A 131 20.95 -3.83 8.85
CA THR A 131 20.78 -2.37 9.01
C THR A 131 19.35 -1.89 8.74
N GLN A 132 18.67 -2.50 7.76
CA GLN A 132 17.28 -2.21 7.42
C GLN A 132 16.32 -2.83 8.46
N VAL A 133 16.64 -4.02 8.99
CA VAL A 133 15.91 -4.69 10.08
C VAL A 133 15.99 -3.89 11.38
N ALA A 134 17.18 -3.47 11.81
CA ALA A 134 17.36 -2.61 12.97
C ALA A 134 16.66 -1.24 12.82
N LYS A 135 16.59 -0.71 11.59
CA LYS A 135 15.79 0.50 11.29
C LYS A 135 14.28 0.22 11.32
N ALA A 136 13.83 -1.01 11.02
CA ALA A 136 12.43 -1.41 11.08
C ALA A 136 11.93 -1.52 12.53
N ARG A 137 12.70 -2.12 13.45
CA ARG A 137 12.38 -2.13 14.90
C ARG A 137 12.23 -0.71 15.46
N LYS A 138 13.22 0.15 15.17
CA LYS A 138 13.23 1.58 15.58
C LYS A 138 12.09 2.42 14.99
N LEU A 139 11.37 1.90 14.00
CA LEU A 139 10.17 2.50 13.40
C LEU A 139 8.88 1.70 13.73
N LYS A 140 8.98 0.65 14.56
CA LYS A 140 7.93 -0.34 14.90
C LYS A 140 7.18 -0.88 13.67
N VAL A 141 7.94 -1.21 12.61
CA VAL A 141 7.45 -1.76 11.32
C VAL A 141 7.44 -3.29 11.36
N ALA A 142 6.34 -3.92 10.98
CA ALA A 142 6.21 -5.38 11.00
C ALA A 142 7.13 -6.04 9.95
N ARG A 143 8.01 -6.96 10.37
CA ARG A 143 8.80 -7.82 9.47
C ARG A 143 7.98 -9.05 9.08
N VAL A 144 7.74 -9.29 7.80
CA VAL A 144 6.81 -10.31 7.33
C VAL A 144 7.44 -11.20 6.24
N LYS A 145 7.14 -12.50 6.27
CA LYS A 145 7.52 -13.48 5.24
C LYS A 145 6.76 -13.22 3.92
N PRO A 146 7.34 -13.53 2.74
CA PRO A 146 6.64 -13.38 1.45
C PRO A 146 5.35 -14.23 1.37
N ASP A 147 5.33 -15.39 2.01
CA ASP A 147 4.23 -16.37 2.05
C ASP A 147 2.92 -15.80 2.63
N TYR A 148 2.98 -14.67 3.35
CA TYR A 148 1.82 -13.94 3.84
C TYR A 148 0.94 -13.40 2.70
N PHE A 149 1.56 -12.94 1.61
CA PHE A 149 0.84 -12.31 0.49
C PHE A 149 0.08 -13.34 -0.35
N ASP A 150 0.64 -14.54 -0.49
CA ASP A 150 -0.01 -15.66 -1.18
C ASP A 150 -1.28 -16.11 -0.43
N LYS A 151 -1.27 -16.08 0.90
CA LYS A 151 -2.44 -16.42 1.73
C LYS A 151 -3.47 -15.29 1.86
N CYS A 152 -3.04 -14.03 1.81
CA CYS A 152 -3.98 -12.91 1.71
C CYS A 152 -4.72 -12.90 0.36
N GLU A 153 -4.06 -13.37 -0.71
CA GLU A 153 -4.68 -13.64 -2.02
C GLU A 153 -5.63 -14.85 -1.96
N GLU A 154 -5.21 -15.99 -1.39
CA GLU A 154 -6.05 -17.21 -1.24
C GLU A 154 -7.32 -16.94 -0.42
N GLU A 155 -7.21 -16.19 0.68
CA GLU A 155 -8.34 -15.86 1.56
C GLU A 155 -9.08 -14.55 1.18
N GLU A 156 -8.60 -13.84 0.14
CA GLU A 156 -9.00 -12.51 -0.32
C GLU A 156 -9.28 -11.47 0.77
N LYS A 157 -8.50 -11.53 1.86
CA LYS A 157 -8.60 -10.63 3.01
C LYS A 157 -7.26 -10.45 3.70
N LEU A 158 -7.18 -9.44 4.57
CA LEU A 158 -6.05 -9.27 5.48
C LEU A 158 -6.02 -10.41 6.50
N VAL A 159 -5.18 -11.42 6.26
CA VAL A 159 -4.90 -12.52 7.19
C VAL A 159 -4.19 -11.97 8.43
N ASP A 160 -4.26 -12.67 9.57
CA ASP A 160 -3.47 -12.23 10.73
C ASP A 160 -1.96 -12.32 10.46
N ARG A 161 -1.22 -11.33 10.97
CA ARG A 161 0.20 -11.15 10.68
C ARG A 161 1.12 -11.96 11.59
N SER A 162 0.69 -12.33 12.80
CA SER A 162 1.56 -12.92 13.83
C SER A 162 2.28 -14.18 13.35
N ALA A 163 1.56 -15.10 12.72
CA ALA A 163 2.08 -16.36 12.18
C ALA A 163 3.10 -16.20 11.02
N TYR A 164 3.26 -14.98 10.49
CA TYR A 164 4.16 -14.65 9.39
C TYR A 164 5.21 -13.61 9.78
N LEU A 165 5.25 -13.20 11.05
CA LEU A 165 6.30 -12.36 11.57
C LEU A 165 7.64 -13.11 11.54
N ILE A 166 8.68 -12.40 11.14
CA ILE A 166 10.06 -12.88 11.31
C ILE A 166 10.52 -12.37 12.68
N LYS A 167 10.52 -13.27 13.66
CA LYS A 167 11.32 -13.16 14.89
C LYS A 167 12.80 -13.31 14.53
N THR A 168 13.66 -12.50 15.13
CA THR A 168 15.11 -12.67 15.21
C THR A 168 15.49 -12.79 16.68
N GLU A 169 16.61 -13.42 17.01
CA GLU A 169 17.03 -13.70 18.41
C GLU A 169 17.10 -12.39 19.23
N GLU A 170 17.68 -11.34 18.63
CA GLU A 170 17.70 -9.96 19.16
C GLU A 170 16.30 -9.28 19.36
N ASP A 171 15.17 -9.90 18.94
CA ASP A 171 13.83 -9.45 19.33
C ASP A 171 13.34 -10.12 20.61
N GLU A 172 13.77 -11.35 20.87
CA GLU A 172 13.41 -12.09 22.08
C GLU A 172 14.24 -11.52 23.25
N GLU A 173 15.48 -11.08 22.99
CA GLU A 173 16.28 -10.24 23.90
C GLU A 173 15.64 -8.85 24.16
N GLU A 174 15.09 -8.18 23.14
CA GLU A 174 14.35 -6.90 23.33
C GLU A 174 13.02 -7.10 24.10
N GLU A 175 12.35 -8.25 23.97
CA GLU A 175 11.16 -8.61 24.78
C GLU A 175 11.54 -8.94 26.25
N GLU A 176 12.66 -9.63 26.49
CA GLU A 176 13.17 -9.92 27.85
C GLU A 176 13.64 -8.66 28.60
N GLU A 177 14.26 -7.68 27.93
CA GLU A 177 14.65 -6.40 28.57
C GLU A 177 13.43 -5.53 28.98
N GLU A 178 12.35 -5.48 28.18
CA GLU A 178 11.12 -4.78 28.59
C GLU A 178 10.42 -5.50 29.77
N GLU A 179 10.45 -6.85 29.85
CA GLU A 179 9.86 -7.59 30.97
C GLU A 179 10.67 -7.47 32.29
N GLU A 180 12.00 -7.34 32.25
CA GLU A 180 12.80 -7.03 33.45
C GLU A 180 12.61 -5.59 33.99
N GLU A 181 12.19 -4.61 33.16
CA GLU A 181 11.97 -3.25 33.65
C GLU A 181 10.65 -3.10 34.43
N GLU A 182 9.56 -3.74 33.99
CA GLU A 182 8.24 -3.64 34.68
C GLU A 182 8.23 -4.27 36.09
N VAL A 183 9.17 -5.18 36.41
CA VAL A 183 9.19 -5.94 37.68
C VAL A 183 9.75 -5.14 38.88
N LYS A 184 10.01 -3.83 38.75
CA LYS A 184 10.49 -2.98 39.87
C LYS A 184 9.33 -2.36 40.68
N PRO A 185 9.00 -2.87 41.90
CA PRO A 185 7.83 -2.42 42.65
C PRO A 185 7.99 -1.00 43.25
N PRO A 186 6.90 -0.20 43.30
CA PRO A 186 6.95 1.18 43.78
C PRO A 186 7.15 1.27 45.30
N LYS A 187 8.37 1.64 45.74
CA LYS A 187 8.68 1.89 47.15
C LYS A 187 8.09 3.22 47.64
N ALA A 188 6.90 3.17 48.21
CA ALA A 188 6.33 4.29 48.96
C ALA A 188 6.79 4.29 50.44
N LYS A 189 7.43 5.38 50.91
CA LYS A 189 7.31 5.86 52.31
C LYS A 189 7.83 7.30 52.52
N ALA A 190 7.09 8.02 53.35
CA ALA A 190 7.07 9.47 53.57
C ALA A 190 8.32 10.17 54.19
N LYS A 191 8.36 11.51 54.02
CA LYS A 191 8.74 12.63 54.94
C LYS A 191 9.86 12.39 56.01
N ALA A 192 10.74 13.34 56.35
CA ALA A 192 10.58 14.81 56.46
C ALA A 192 11.96 15.57 56.51
N ALA A 193 11.91 16.91 56.66
CA ALA A 193 12.77 17.83 57.47
C ALA A 193 14.23 17.45 57.88
N ASP A 194 15.22 18.37 58.00
CA ASP A 194 15.29 19.85 57.84
C ASP A 194 16.78 20.34 57.84
N ASP A 195 16.98 21.65 57.59
CA ASP A 195 18.13 22.52 57.96
C ASP A 195 19.47 22.53 57.15
N SER A 196 20.13 23.71 57.21
CA SER A 196 21.50 24.21 56.86
C SER A 196 22.49 23.38 56.00
N ASP A 197 23.38 23.96 55.18
CA ASP A 197 24.15 25.22 55.35
C ASP A 197 24.53 25.94 54.01
N THR A 198 25.32 27.02 54.13
CA THR A 198 25.63 28.09 53.20
C THR A 198 26.91 27.86 52.38
N MET A 199 26.90 28.20 51.08
CA MET A 199 27.87 29.15 50.47
C MET A 199 27.58 29.47 48.99
N GLN A 200 27.54 30.76 48.67
CA GLN A 200 27.63 31.29 47.30
C GLN A 200 29.08 31.68 46.96
N VAL A 201 29.54 31.39 45.75
CA VAL A 201 30.48 32.25 45.00
C VAL A 201 30.39 32.00 43.48
N ASP A 202 29.55 32.82 42.85
CA ASP A 202 29.69 33.56 41.59
C ASP A 202 30.89 33.38 40.60
N PRO A 203 30.74 33.81 39.32
CA PRO A 203 31.45 33.24 38.14
C PRO A 203 32.70 34.04 37.68
N LYS A 204 33.21 33.82 36.44
CA LYS A 204 33.35 34.85 35.36
C LYS A 204 34.17 34.48 34.08
N SER A 205 33.51 34.64 32.91
CA SER A 205 33.98 35.07 31.56
C SER A 205 35.15 34.43 30.76
N LYS A 206 34.85 34.12 29.48
CA LYS A 206 35.46 34.59 28.19
C LYS A 206 34.59 34.05 27.04
N LYS A 207 34.11 34.73 25.99
CA LYS A 207 34.29 36.03 25.28
C LYS A 207 35.34 36.15 24.14
N ARG A 208 34.91 35.71 22.94
CA ARG A 208 35.06 36.20 21.54
C ARG A 208 33.77 35.77 20.79
N LYS A 209 33.29 36.21 19.62
CA LYS A 209 33.56 37.27 18.61
C LYS A 209 34.98 37.45 18.03
N ALA A 210 35.17 36.96 16.80
CA ALA A 210 35.06 37.71 15.52
C ALA A 210 34.23 36.81 14.55
N ASP A 211 33.46 37.22 13.53
CA ASP A 211 33.39 38.40 12.62
C ASP A 211 34.27 38.30 11.35
N SER A 212 33.61 37.88 10.27
CA SER A 212 33.92 37.94 8.82
C SER A 212 32.70 37.25 8.17
N LEU A 213 31.80 37.87 7.40
CA LEU A 213 31.94 38.98 6.44
C LEU A 213 32.84 38.57 5.27
N GLY A 214 32.18 38.40 4.12
CA GLY A 214 32.67 37.95 2.83
C GLY A 214 31.50 38.17 1.88
N ASP A 215 31.67 39.11 0.97
CA ASP A 215 30.66 39.74 0.11
C ASP A 215 31.18 39.68 -1.35
N GLU A 216 30.52 40.33 -2.32
CA GLU A 216 30.57 40.02 -3.78
C GLU A 216 29.71 38.78 -4.14
N GLU A 217 28.68 38.81 -4.99
CA GLU A 217 28.43 39.51 -6.29
C GLU A 217 29.33 38.97 -7.43
N ASP A 218 28.89 38.77 -8.69
CA ASP A 218 27.59 39.04 -9.33
C ASP A 218 27.36 38.12 -10.58
N ASP A 219 26.25 38.38 -11.28
CA ASP A 219 26.02 38.30 -12.73
C ASP A 219 25.47 37.00 -13.39
N ALA A 220 24.94 37.20 -14.61
CA ALA A 220 24.52 36.25 -15.63
C ALA A 220 23.10 35.65 -15.52
N THR A 221 22.10 36.52 -15.70
CA THR A 221 20.93 36.18 -16.54
C THR A 221 21.42 35.54 -17.86
N THR A 222 20.78 34.54 -18.47
CA THR A 222 19.58 34.58 -19.34
C THR A 222 19.39 33.11 -19.84
N ALA A 223 18.30 32.60 -20.44
CA ALA A 223 17.25 33.23 -21.23
C ALA A 223 15.93 32.44 -21.28
N THR A 224 14.88 33.13 -21.68
CA THR A 224 13.56 32.57 -22.05
C THR A 224 13.57 31.95 -23.45
N ALA A 225 12.89 30.83 -23.65
CA ALA A 225 12.42 30.40 -24.96
C ALA A 225 11.07 29.66 -24.84
N ALA A 226 10.00 30.31 -25.26
CA ALA A 226 8.72 29.67 -25.56
C ALA A 226 8.47 29.80 -27.07
N THR A 227 7.85 28.79 -27.67
CA THR A 227 7.09 28.93 -28.92
C THR A 227 6.12 27.77 -29.10
N SER A 228 5.03 28.02 -29.82
CA SER A 228 3.89 27.10 -29.96
C SER A 228 3.77 26.58 -31.40
N SER A 229 3.14 25.40 -31.54
CA SER A 229 2.19 25.00 -32.61
C SER A 229 2.41 25.44 -34.08
N THR A 230 2.39 24.49 -35.04
CA THR A 230 1.76 24.57 -36.39
C THR A 230 2.18 23.37 -37.28
N THR A 231 1.46 22.81 -38.27
CA THR A 231 0.02 22.64 -38.67
C THR A 231 -0.01 21.76 -39.95
N THR A 232 -1.15 21.10 -40.29
CA THR A 232 -1.46 20.43 -41.61
C THR A 232 -0.57 19.23 -42.03
N ALA A 233 -0.94 18.32 -42.96
CA ALA A 233 -2.16 18.00 -43.74
C ALA A 233 -2.11 16.46 -44.06
N SER A 234 -3.16 15.65 -44.24
CA SER A 234 -4.48 15.70 -44.92
C SER A 234 -4.50 15.01 -46.31
N ALA A 235 -5.57 14.24 -46.59
CA ALA A 235 -5.93 13.53 -47.85
C ALA A 235 -5.01 12.34 -48.29
N ALA A 236 -5.43 11.33 -49.07
CA ALA A 236 -6.73 10.91 -49.65
C ALA A 236 -6.77 9.35 -49.72
N THR A 237 -7.84 8.60 -49.41
CA THR A 237 -9.15 8.41 -50.06
C THR A 237 -9.17 7.62 -51.40
N LYS A 238 -9.61 6.34 -51.36
CA LYS A 238 -10.40 5.53 -52.35
C LYS A 238 -10.11 4.03 -52.11
N LYS A 239 -11.06 3.11 -51.86
CA LYS A 239 -12.27 2.65 -52.60
C LYS A 239 -12.01 1.66 -53.76
N ALA A 240 -11.98 0.37 -53.43
CA ALA A 240 -12.52 -0.78 -54.20
C ALA A 240 -12.94 -1.84 -53.15
N LYS A 241 -14.11 -2.50 -53.11
CA LYS A 241 -15.21 -2.85 -54.03
C LYS A 241 -15.14 -4.32 -54.53
N THR A 242 -15.91 -5.18 -53.85
CA THR A 242 -16.42 -6.50 -54.28
C THR A 242 -15.35 -7.59 -54.56
N GLU A 243 -15.64 -8.90 -54.65
CA GLU A 243 -16.90 -9.66 -54.85
C GLU A 243 -17.09 -10.83 -53.86
N LEU A 244 -18.26 -11.48 -53.92
CA LEU A 244 -18.49 -12.81 -53.35
C LEU A 244 -17.95 -13.89 -54.31
N THR A 245 -17.46 -15.00 -53.78
CA THR A 245 -17.54 -16.30 -54.46
C THR A 245 -17.90 -17.38 -53.45
N THR A 246 -18.87 -18.22 -53.81
CA THR A 246 -19.31 -19.38 -53.02
C THR A 246 -18.65 -20.65 -53.57
N TRP A 247 -18.09 -21.47 -52.69
CA TRP A 247 -18.38 -22.92 -52.51
C TRP A 247 -17.49 -23.52 -51.42
#